data_AF-A0AAD7SG59-F1
#
_entry.id   AF-A0AAD7SG59-F1
#
_cell.length_a   1.000
_cell.length_b   1.000
_cell.length_c   1.000
_cell.angle_alpha   90.00
_cell.angle_beta   90.00
_cell.angle_gamma   90.00
#
_symmetry.space_group_name_H-M   'P 1'
#
loop_
_entity.id
_entity.type
_entity.pdbx_description
1 polymer ?
#
loop_
_entity_poly.entity_id
_entity_poly.type
_entity_poly.pdbx_seq_one_letter_code
_entity_poly.pdbx_strand_id
1 'polypeptide(L)'
;MAVEKRLAFSIVQFLRDQTHCGALNSDEQESLEVAIQCLETTFKINSTDSHLAVPQPLTEIFVNSIFKNDNLSIPEISPSAEDTERAEQLKNEGNNHMKEENYSSAVECYTNAIDLDQRNAVYYCNRAAAHSKLGHYTEATSDCERAIGIDPTYSKAYGRMGLALTAMNKYPEAITYFKKALVLDPENDTYKSNLKIAEQKQKEASSPTATGLGFDMASLINNPAFISMAASVMQNQQVQQLMSGMMSNAVGGPAAGVGGLSDISSLIEAGQQFAQQIQQQNPELIEQLRNHIRSRSFSGSAEEHS
;
A
#
# COMPACT_ATOMS: atom_id res chain seq x y z
N MET A 1 12.05 -38.04 14.52
CA MET A 1 10.60 -38.16 14.80
C MET A 1 9.92 -36.86 15.26
N ALA A 2 10.46 -36.12 16.25
CA ALA A 2 9.78 -34.90 16.73
C ALA A 2 9.76 -33.76 15.69
N VAL A 3 10.84 -33.62 14.90
CA VAL A 3 10.96 -32.57 13.89
C VAL A 3 10.05 -32.84 12.69
N GLU A 4 10.00 -34.08 12.18
CA GLU A 4 9.11 -34.39 11.04
C GLU A 4 7.63 -34.19 11.41
N LYS A 5 7.24 -34.52 12.64
CA LYS A 5 5.88 -34.27 13.15
C LYS A 5 5.55 -32.78 13.25
N ARG A 6 6.49 -31.96 13.72
CA ARG A 6 6.31 -30.49 13.76
C ARG A 6 6.19 -29.89 12.37
N LEU A 7 6.98 -30.38 11.41
CA LEU A 7 6.89 -29.95 10.01
C LEU A 7 5.54 -30.33 9.41
N ALA A 8 5.14 -31.59 9.52
CA ALA A 8 3.85 -32.06 9.03
C ALA A 8 2.67 -31.30 9.67
N PHE A 9 2.73 -31.02 10.97
CA PHE A 9 1.73 -30.21 11.66
C PHE A 9 1.67 -28.77 11.14
N SER A 10 2.83 -28.16 10.85
CA SER A 10 2.89 -26.80 10.28
C SER A 10 2.30 -26.74 8.87
N ILE A 11 2.51 -27.80 8.06
CA ILE A 11 1.89 -27.93 6.73
C ILE A 11 0.38 -28.08 6.87
N VAL A 12 -0.11 -28.94 7.77
CA VAL A 12 -1.55 -29.14 8.00
C VAL A 12 -2.24 -27.84 8.43
N GLN A 13 -1.63 -27.05 9.31
CA GLN A 13 -2.16 -25.74 9.71
C GLN A 13 -2.25 -24.78 8.52
N PHE A 14 -1.18 -24.69 7.71
CA PHE A 14 -1.18 -23.87 6.50
C PHE A 14 -2.29 -24.27 5.52
N LEU A 15 -2.45 -25.58 5.24
CA LEU A 15 -3.49 -26.07 4.32
C LEU A 15 -4.90 -25.75 4.86
N ARG A 16 -5.13 -25.87 6.17
CA ARG A 16 -6.40 -25.46 6.80
C ARG A 16 -6.66 -23.97 6.66
N ASP A 17 -5.66 -23.13 6.87
CA ASP A 17 -5.80 -21.68 6.67
C ASP A 17 -6.20 -21.34 5.22
N GLN A 18 -5.71 -22.10 4.23
CA GLN A 18 -6.10 -21.93 2.83
C GLN A 18 -7.58 -22.30 2.57
N THR A 19 -8.11 -23.34 3.23
CA THR A 19 -9.54 -23.71 3.09
C THR A 19 -10.48 -22.59 3.57
N HIS A 20 -10.06 -21.81 4.57
CA HIS A 20 -10.86 -20.73 5.14
C HIS A 20 -10.73 -19.39 4.38
N CYS A 21 -9.76 -19.25 3.48
CA CYS A 21 -9.46 -17.99 2.79
C CYS A 21 -10.35 -17.71 1.56
N GLY A 22 -11.29 -18.61 1.22
CA GLY A 22 -12.34 -18.36 0.21
C GLY A 22 -11.85 -18.28 -1.25
N ALA A 23 -10.60 -18.66 -1.53
CA ALA A 23 -9.99 -18.59 -2.86
C ALA A 23 -10.09 -19.90 -3.67
N LEU A 24 -10.51 -21.00 -3.05
CA LEU A 24 -10.55 -22.34 -3.65
C LEU A 24 -11.99 -22.75 -4.01
N ASN A 25 -12.17 -23.40 -5.16
CA ASN A 25 -13.45 -24.00 -5.56
C ASN A 25 -13.73 -25.32 -4.80
N SER A 26 -14.94 -25.87 -4.96
CA SER A 26 -15.39 -27.06 -4.22
C SER A 26 -14.45 -28.28 -4.41
N ASP A 27 -14.04 -28.54 -5.64
CA ASP A 27 -13.19 -29.71 -5.96
C ASP A 27 -11.77 -29.56 -5.37
N GLU A 28 -11.25 -28.33 -5.34
CA GLU A 28 -9.97 -28.00 -4.72
C GLU A 28 -10.01 -28.13 -3.20
N GLN A 29 -11.13 -27.75 -2.57
CA GLN A 29 -11.33 -27.92 -1.13
C GLN A 29 -11.37 -29.40 -0.74
N GLU A 30 -12.11 -30.23 -1.47
CA GLU A 30 -12.13 -31.69 -1.24
C GLU A 30 -10.73 -32.31 -1.40
N SER A 31 -10.01 -31.91 -2.44
CA SER A 31 -8.64 -32.39 -2.69
C SER A 31 -7.68 -32.01 -1.55
N LEU A 32 -7.84 -30.80 -1.00
CA LEU A 32 -7.04 -30.28 0.10
C LEU A 32 -7.34 -30.99 1.43
N GLU A 33 -8.61 -31.29 1.70
CA GLU A 33 -9.04 -32.08 2.85
C GLU A 33 -8.46 -33.49 2.83
N VAL A 34 -8.48 -34.16 1.67
CA VAL A 34 -7.85 -35.48 1.49
C VAL A 34 -6.35 -35.41 1.77
N ALA A 35 -5.66 -34.37 1.30
CA ALA A 35 -4.24 -34.17 1.57
C ALA A 35 -3.94 -33.99 3.06
N ILE A 36 -4.76 -33.19 3.77
CA ILE A 36 -4.66 -33.02 5.23
C ILE A 36 -4.81 -34.37 5.94
N GLN A 37 -5.82 -35.16 5.59
CA GLN A 37 -6.09 -36.43 6.24
C GLN A 37 -4.99 -37.48 5.98
N CYS A 38 -4.40 -37.47 4.79
CA CYS A 38 -3.22 -38.29 4.46
C CYS A 38 -2.03 -37.94 5.36
N LEU A 39 -1.76 -36.64 5.56
CA LEU A 39 -0.66 -36.18 6.42
C LEU A 39 -0.90 -36.51 7.90
N GLU A 40 -2.12 -36.29 8.39
CA GLU A 40 -2.50 -36.63 9.78
C GLU A 40 -2.32 -38.13 10.06
N THR A 41 -2.76 -38.98 9.14
CA THR A 41 -2.65 -40.44 9.25
C THR A 41 -1.18 -40.90 9.19
N THR A 42 -0.42 -40.39 8.24
CA THR A 42 0.97 -40.80 8.00
C THR A 42 1.88 -40.41 9.16
N PHE A 43 1.75 -39.18 9.65
CA PHE A 43 2.62 -38.65 10.70
C PHE A 43 2.07 -38.86 12.12
N LYS A 44 0.86 -39.44 12.26
CA LYS A 44 0.15 -39.64 13.53
C LYS A 44 0.07 -38.33 14.31
N ILE A 45 -0.54 -37.33 13.68
CA ILE A 45 -0.78 -35.98 14.21
C ILE A 45 -2.26 -35.60 14.01
N ASN A 46 -2.77 -34.67 14.81
CA ASN A 46 -4.14 -34.18 14.74
C ASN A 46 -4.20 -32.67 15.04
N SER A 47 -5.38 -32.05 14.87
CA SER A 47 -5.64 -30.63 15.16
C SER A 47 -5.39 -30.20 16.62
N THR A 48 -5.43 -31.14 17.57
CA THR A 48 -5.27 -30.87 19.00
C THR A 48 -3.82 -30.96 19.49
N ASP A 49 -2.87 -31.33 18.63
CA ASP A 49 -1.45 -31.43 18.94
C ASP A 49 -0.75 -30.07 19.01
N SER A 50 -1.30 -29.13 19.79
CA SER A 50 -0.77 -27.76 19.96
C SER A 50 0.68 -27.71 20.45
N HIS A 51 1.17 -28.76 21.12
CA HIS A 51 2.56 -28.92 21.52
C HIS A 51 3.55 -29.00 20.33
N LEU A 52 3.06 -29.36 19.14
CA LEU A 52 3.82 -29.39 17.89
C LEU A 52 3.86 -28.03 17.18
N ALA A 53 3.02 -27.07 17.60
CA ALA A 53 3.00 -25.74 17.02
C ALA A 53 4.37 -25.07 17.14
N VAL A 54 4.74 -24.35 16.08
CA VAL A 54 5.95 -23.54 16.03
C VAL A 54 5.59 -22.07 16.20
N PRO A 55 6.48 -21.23 16.78
CA PRO A 55 6.17 -19.83 17.08
C PRO A 55 5.89 -18.96 15.85
N GLN A 56 6.37 -19.36 14.67
CA GLN A 56 6.19 -18.64 13.41
C GLN A 56 5.40 -19.50 12.41
N PRO A 57 4.48 -18.91 11.63
CA PRO A 57 3.79 -19.61 10.55
C PRO A 57 4.76 -20.20 9.52
N LEU A 58 4.38 -21.33 8.90
CA LEU A 58 5.21 -21.99 7.89
C LEU A 58 5.57 -21.06 6.72
N THR A 59 4.64 -20.18 6.34
CA THR A 59 4.86 -19.17 5.29
C THR A 59 5.96 -18.19 5.67
N GLU A 60 5.98 -17.69 6.90
CA GLU A 60 7.04 -16.79 7.39
C GLU A 60 8.40 -17.51 7.45
N ILE A 61 8.42 -18.77 7.89
CA ILE A 61 9.64 -19.60 7.90
C ILE A 61 10.18 -19.79 6.48
N PHE A 62 9.29 -20.12 5.53
CA PHE A 62 9.66 -20.37 4.14
C PHE A 62 10.16 -19.10 3.44
N VAL A 63 9.46 -17.98 3.63
CA VAL A 63 9.85 -16.65 3.15
C VAL A 63 11.23 -16.29 3.70
N ASN A 64 11.46 -16.45 5.01
CA ASN A 64 12.78 -16.24 5.62
C ASN A 64 13.87 -17.16 5.04
N SER A 65 13.53 -18.37 4.59
CA SER A 65 14.48 -19.31 3.98
C SER A 65 14.82 -18.98 2.52
N ILE A 66 13.84 -18.54 1.73
CA ILE A 66 14.06 -18.05 0.36
C ILE A 66 14.98 -16.83 0.41
N PHE A 67 14.66 -15.87 1.28
CA PHE A 67 15.49 -14.68 1.44
C PHE A 67 16.90 -15.02 1.91
N LYS A 68 17.09 -16.03 2.79
CA LYS A 68 18.42 -16.50 3.18
C LYS A 68 19.24 -17.08 2.02
N ASN A 69 18.61 -17.76 1.06
CA ASN A 69 19.32 -18.54 0.04
C ASN A 69 19.67 -17.74 -1.22
N ASP A 70 18.89 -16.72 -1.59
CA ASP A 70 19.10 -16.03 -2.88
C ASP A 70 20.03 -14.81 -2.82
N ASN A 71 20.40 -14.27 -1.65
CA ASN A 71 21.36 -13.14 -1.57
C ASN A 71 22.05 -12.93 -0.21
N LEU A 72 22.01 -13.94 0.69
CA LEU A 72 22.33 -13.76 2.11
C LEU A 72 23.50 -14.60 2.64
N SER A 73 24.49 -14.92 1.79
CA SER A 73 25.82 -15.30 2.29
C SER A 73 26.45 -14.10 3.00
N ILE A 74 26.19 -13.99 4.30
CA ILE A 74 27.03 -13.24 5.22
C ILE A 74 28.34 -14.05 5.32
N PRO A 75 29.51 -13.48 5.01
CA PRO A 75 30.77 -14.18 5.17
C PRO A 75 30.89 -14.76 6.59
N GLU A 76 31.20 -16.06 6.71
CA GLU A 76 31.35 -16.74 8.01
C GLU A 76 32.52 -16.19 8.84
N ILE A 77 33.42 -15.44 8.20
CA ILE A 77 34.58 -14.82 8.83
C ILE A 77 34.14 -13.50 9.47
N SER A 78 34.27 -13.41 10.80
CA SER A 78 34.07 -12.15 11.53
C SER A 78 35.11 -11.11 11.08
N PRO A 79 34.72 -9.84 10.89
CA PRO A 79 35.65 -8.78 10.52
C PRO A 79 36.73 -8.59 11.59
N SER A 80 37.90 -8.08 11.18
CA SER A 80 38.95 -7.72 12.14
C SER A 80 38.49 -6.53 13.01
N ALA A 81 39.13 -6.34 14.17
CA ALA A 81 38.83 -5.18 15.02
C ALA A 81 39.10 -3.86 14.30
N GLU A 82 40.15 -3.81 13.46
CA GLU A 82 40.50 -2.66 12.65
C GLU A 82 39.45 -2.37 11.57
N ASP A 83 38.97 -3.41 10.87
CA ASP A 83 37.90 -3.27 9.88
C ASP A 83 36.59 -2.80 10.52
N THR A 84 36.27 -3.31 11.70
CA THR A 84 35.08 -2.91 12.47
C THR A 84 35.16 -1.44 12.87
N GLU A 85 36.30 -0.98 13.38
CA GLU A 85 36.50 0.43 13.74
C GLU A 85 36.42 1.34 12.51
N ARG A 86 37.03 0.93 11.41
CA ARG A 86 37.00 1.68 10.15
C ARG A 86 35.59 1.73 9.55
N ALA A 87 34.83 0.65 9.62
CA ALA A 87 33.43 0.62 9.20
C ALA A 87 32.57 1.59 10.04
N GLU A 88 32.81 1.67 11.35
CA GLU A 88 32.12 2.63 12.22
C GLU A 88 32.46 4.09 11.88
N GLN A 89 33.72 4.38 11.52
CA GLN A 89 34.13 5.70 11.05
C GLN A 89 33.42 6.07 9.74
N LEU A 90 33.40 5.17 8.75
CA LEU A 90 32.71 5.35 7.48
C LEU A 90 31.20 5.54 7.68
N LYS A 91 30.58 4.80 8.58
CA LYS A 91 29.16 5.02 8.96
C LYS A 91 28.95 6.41 9.55
N ASN A 92 29.86 6.90 10.39
CA ASN A 92 29.75 8.25 10.96
C ASN A 92 29.93 9.34 9.89
N GLU A 93 30.83 9.15 8.94
CA GLU A 93 31.00 10.04 7.78
C GLU A 93 29.75 10.05 6.89
N GLY A 94 29.20 8.87 6.58
CA GLY A 94 27.93 8.75 5.87
C GLY A 94 26.78 9.46 6.61
N ASN A 95 26.73 9.38 7.94
CA ASN A 95 25.75 10.11 8.74
C ASN A 95 25.92 11.63 8.65
N ASN A 96 27.14 12.13 8.49
CA ASN A 96 27.39 13.56 8.29
C ASN A 96 26.91 14.00 6.90
N HIS A 97 27.22 13.23 5.86
CA HIS A 97 26.68 13.48 4.52
C HIS A 97 25.15 13.42 4.47
N MET A 98 24.50 12.56 5.26
CA MET A 98 23.04 12.57 5.40
C MET A 98 22.50 13.89 5.97
N LYS A 99 23.23 14.52 6.92
CA LYS A 99 22.84 15.81 7.50
C LYS A 99 23.06 16.97 6.53
N GLU A 100 24.05 16.85 5.66
CA GLU A 100 24.36 17.80 4.59
C GLU A 100 23.48 17.61 3.35
N GLU A 101 22.56 16.62 3.38
CA GLU A 101 21.73 16.21 2.24
C GLU A 101 22.53 15.69 1.02
N ASN A 102 23.81 15.35 1.22
CA ASN A 102 24.70 14.74 0.24
C ASN A 102 24.47 13.22 0.17
N TYR A 103 23.28 12.81 -0.26
CA TYR A 103 22.84 11.41 -0.16
C TYR A 103 23.69 10.42 -0.97
N SER A 104 24.23 10.82 -2.13
CA SER A 104 25.10 9.95 -2.94
C SER A 104 26.40 9.60 -2.20
N SER A 105 27.07 10.59 -1.61
CA SER A 105 28.28 10.37 -0.80
C SER A 105 27.97 9.58 0.47
N ALA A 106 26.77 9.75 1.05
CA ALA A 106 26.32 8.90 2.15
C ALA A 106 26.19 7.42 1.73
N VAL A 107 25.62 7.14 0.56
CA VAL A 107 25.54 5.77 0.00
C VAL A 107 26.93 5.17 -0.18
N GLU A 108 27.89 5.91 -0.71
CA GLU A 108 29.28 5.45 -0.87
C GLU A 108 29.91 5.10 0.48
N CYS A 109 29.78 5.98 1.48
CA CYS A 109 30.32 5.74 2.82
C CYS A 109 29.72 4.48 3.46
N TYR A 110 28.40 4.30 3.40
CA TYR A 110 27.77 3.10 3.94
C TYR A 110 28.13 1.84 3.15
N THR A 111 28.33 1.95 1.84
CA THR A 111 28.79 0.81 1.01
C THR A 111 30.18 0.38 1.43
N ASN A 112 31.11 1.32 1.59
CA ASN A 112 32.45 1.02 2.07
C ASN A 112 32.42 0.43 3.50
N ALA A 113 31.51 0.88 4.37
CA ALA A 113 31.33 0.29 5.69
C ALA A 113 30.81 -1.16 5.62
N ILE A 114 29.88 -1.43 4.71
CA ILE A 114 29.34 -2.78 4.44
C ILE A 114 30.42 -3.71 3.89
N ASP A 115 31.28 -3.23 2.99
CA ASP A 115 32.36 -4.04 2.41
C ASP A 115 33.36 -4.51 3.48
N LEU A 116 33.55 -3.71 4.54
CA LEU A 116 34.37 -4.06 5.70
C LEU A 116 33.63 -4.95 6.70
N ASP A 117 32.35 -4.69 6.97
CA ASP A 117 31.51 -5.50 7.86
C ASP A 117 30.08 -5.63 7.33
N GLN A 118 29.82 -6.80 6.74
CA GLN A 118 28.52 -7.18 6.17
C GLN A 118 27.51 -7.69 7.22
N ARG A 119 27.88 -7.68 8.51
CA ARG A 119 27.11 -8.24 9.62
C ARG A 119 26.41 -7.19 10.46
N ASN A 120 26.56 -5.91 10.10
CA ASN A 120 25.95 -4.81 10.84
C ASN A 120 24.68 -4.31 10.15
N ALA A 121 23.52 -4.63 10.75
CA ALA A 121 22.21 -4.21 10.24
C ALA A 121 22.06 -2.67 10.13
N VAL A 122 22.81 -1.91 10.93
CA VAL A 122 22.75 -0.44 10.94
C VAL A 122 23.25 0.14 9.61
N TYR A 123 24.30 -0.43 9.01
CA TYR A 123 24.89 0.11 7.78
C TYR A 123 23.91 -0.01 6.61
N TYR A 124 23.35 -1.21 6.41
CA TYR A 124 22.31 -1.45 5.42
C TYR A 124 21.09 -0.56 5.67
N CYS A 125 20.60 -0.51 6.91
CA CYS A 125 19.46 0.34 7.25
C CYS A 125 19.75 1.81 6.90
N ASN A 126 20.93 2.33 7.21
CA ASN A 126 21.33 3.71 6.91
C ASN A 126 21.48 3.97 5.41
N ARG A 127 22.05 3.03 4.66
CA ARG A 127 22.11 3.09 3.20
C ARG A 127 20.72 3.07 2.58
N ALA A 128 19.78 2.29 3.11
CA ALA A 128 18.38 2.31 2.68
C ALA A 128 17.72 3.68 2.85
N ALA A 129 18.06 4.41 3.92
CA ALA A 129 17.56 5.77 4.11
C ALA A 129 18.12 6.73 3.06
N ALA A 130 19.41 6.62 2.74
CA ALA A 130 20.04 7.42 1.69
C ALA A 130 19.44 7.11 0.30
N HIS A 131 19.26 5.82 -0.03
CA HIS A 131 18.57 5.38 -1.24
C HIS A 131 17.15 5.91 -1.33
N SER A 132 16.39 5.87 -0.23
CA SER A 132 15.03 6.44 -0.18
C SER A 132 15.02 7.94 -0.47
N LYS A 133 16.03 8.69 0.00
CA LYS A 133 16.17 10.13 -0.27
C LYS A 133 16.54 10.43 -1.72
N LEU A 134 17.24 9.50 -2.39
CA LEU A 134 17.52 9.55 -3.82
C LEU A 134 16.37 9.05 -4.70
N GLY A 135 15.30 8.50 -4.11
CA GLY A 135 14.20 7.87 -4.85
C GLY A 135 14.49 6.45 -5.36
N HIS A 136 15.63 5.86 -4.94
CA HIS A 136 16.05 4.50 -5.28
C HIS A 136 15.35 3.48 -4.37
N TYR A 137 14.03 3.38 -4.48
CA TYR A 137 13.23 2.62 -3.51
C TYR A 137 13.47 1.11 -3.57
N THR A 138 13.80 0.56 -4.75
CA THR A 138 14.15 -0.85 -4.93
C THR A 138 15.40 -1.26 -4.15
N GLU A 139 16.43 -0.42 -4.20
CA GLU A 139 17.67 -0.60 -3.46
C GLU A 139 17.44 -0.42 -1.97
N ALA A 140 16.60 0.57 -1.59
CA ALA A 140 16.20 0.75 -0.20
C ALA A 140 15.47 -0.48 0.38
N THR A 141 14.58 -1.12 -0.39
CA THR A 141 13.90 -2.34 0.07
C THR A 141 14.89 -3.50 0.23
N SER A 142 15.83 -3.67 -0.71
CA SER A 142 16.86 -4.72 -0.64
C SER A 142 17.77 -4.55 0.60
N ASP A 143 18.20 -3.31 0.87
CA ASP A 143 18.99 -3.01 2.07
C ASP A 143 18.18 -3.22 3.36
N CYS A 144 16.89 -2.92 3.37
CA CYS A 144 16.03 -3.20 4.52
C CYS A 144 15.86 -4.71 4.75
N GLU A 145 15.69 -5.51 3.69
CA GLU A 145 15.66 -6.98 3.78
C GLU A 145 16.95 -7.52 4.38
N ARG A 146 18.10 -7.02 3.92
CA ARG A 146 19.40 -7.41 4.45
C ARG A 146 19.56 -7.03 5.93
N ALA A 147 19.15 -5.82 6.31
CA ALA A 147 19.17 -5.37 7.70
C ALA A 147 18.28 -6.25 8.60
N ILE A 148 17.07 -6.61 8.14
CA ILE A 148 16.13 -7.48 8.86
C ILE A 148 16.68 -8.91 8.97
N GLY A 149 17.32 -9.42 7.92
CA GLY A 149 17.95 -10.74 7.92
C GLY A 149 19.10 -10.86 8.92
N ILE A 150 19.82 -9.75 9.16
CA ILE A 150 20.89 -9.64 10.15
C ILE A 150 20.32 -9.46 11.57
N ASP A 151 19.41 -8.50 11.76
CA ASP A 151 18.77 -8.21 13.04
C ASP A 151 17.24 -8.10 12.87
N PRO A 152 16.50 -9.21 13.12
CA PRO A 152 15.04 -9.24 13.06
C PRO A 152 14.35 -8.40 14.12
N THR A 153 15.08 -7.87 15.10
CA THR A 153 14.53 -7.00 16.15
C THR A 153 14.73 -5.51 15.86
N TYR A 154 15.38 -5.17 14.74
CA TYR A 154 15.69 -3.79 14.41
C TYR A 154 14.50 -3.04 13.81
N SER A 155 13.68 -2.44 14.67
CA SER A 155 12.44 -1.72 14.30
C SER A 155 12.61 -0.70 13.17
N LYS A 156 13.75 0.01 13.12
CA LYS A 156 14.04 1.01 12.07
C LYS A 156 14.10 0.42 10.67
N ALA A 157 14.58 -0.82 10.50
CA ALA A 157 14.61 -1.48 9.20
C ALA A 157 13.19 -1.75 8.68
N TYR A 158 12.29 -2.24 9.55
CA TYR A 158 10.87 -2.43 9.22
C TYR A 158 10.17 -1.10 8.90
N GLY A 159 10.44 -0.05 9.66
CA GLY A 159 9.87 1.28 9.40
C GLY A 159 10.34 1.88 8.07
N ARG A 160 11.62 1.70 7.71
CA ARG A 160 12.18 2.16 6.42
C ARG A 160 11.66 1.32 5.24
N MET A 161 11.50 0.01 5.42
CA MET A 161 10.86 -0.86 4.45
C MET A 161 9.43 -0.39 4.14
N GLY A 162 8.62 -0.12 5.17
CA GLY A 162 7.26 0.39 5.00
C GLY A 162 7.22 1.73 4.25
N LEU A 163 8.17 2.62 4.50
CA LEU A 163 8.29 3.90 3.78
C LEU A 163 8.62 3.70 2.30
N ALA A 164 9.62 2.88 1.98
CA ALA A 164 10.01 2.59 0.61
C ALA A 164 8.85 1.94 -0.18
N LEU A 165 8.17 0.95 0.42
CA LEU A 165 7.00 0.30 -0.18
C LEU A 165 5.84 1.27 -0.40
N THR A 166 5.61 2.20 0.54
CA THR A 166 4.59 3.26 0.38
C THR A 166 4.92 4.17 -0.79
N ALA A 167 6.20 4.52 -1.00
CA ALA A 167 6.65 5.31 -2.13
C ALA A 167 6.51 4.56 -3.47
N MET A 168 6.58 3.23 -3.45
CA MET A 168 6.31 2.35 -4.59
C MET A 168 4.81 2.03 -4.79
N ASN A 169 3.91 2.67 -4.03
CA ASN A 169 2.46 2.40 -4.03
C ASN A 169 2.07 0.97 -3.62
N LYS A 170 2.97 0.22 -2.97
CA LYS A 170 2.74 -1.13 -2.43
C LYS A 170 2.18 -1.04 -1.01
N TYR A 171 0.96 -0.50 -0.90
CA TYR A 171 0.34 -0.18 0.39
C TYR A 171 0.05 -1.41 1.28
N PRO A 172 -0.48 -2.53 0.77
CA PRO A 172 -0.73 -3.72 1.60
C PRO A 172 0.53 -4.24 2.30
N GLU A 173 1.64 -4.29 1.57
CA GLU A 173 2.94 -4.73 2.09
C GLU A 173 3.49 -3.70 3.09
N ALA A 174 3.42 -2.40 2.76
CA ALA A 174 3.87 -1.33 3.64
C ALA A 174 3.19 -1.40 5.02
N ILE A 175 1.87 -1.61 5.04
CA ILE A 175 1.07 -1.77 6.27
C ILE A 175 1.60 -2.92 7.13
N THR A 176 1.94 -4.06 6.51
CA THR A 176 2.49 -5.22 7.20
C THR A 176 3.80 -4.88 7.90
N TYR A 177 4.71 -4.20 7.19
CA TYR A 177 6.01 -3.79 7.74
C TYR A 177 5.88 -2.72 8.83
N PHE A 178 4.99 -1.73 8.68
CA PHE A 178 4.74 -0.75 9.74
C PHE A 178 4.14 -1.37 11.00
N LYS A 179 3.21 -2.33 10.86
CA LYS A 179 2.67 -3.08 12.01
C LYS A 179 3.77 -3.85 12.72
N LYS A 180 4.67 -4.51 11.99
CA LYS A 180 5.83 -5.19 12.59
C LYS A 180 6.78 -4.22 13.28
N ALA A 181 7.04 -3.05 12.70
CA ALA A 181 7.83 -1.99 13.33
C ALA A 181 7.21 -1.52 14.66
N LEU A 182 5.88 -1.37 14.72
CA LEU A 182 5.14 -1.01 15.93
C LEU A 182 5.07 -2.12 16.99
N VAL A 183 5.15 -3.40 16.59
CA VAL A 183 5.32 -4.48 17.57
C VAL A 183 6.66 -4.36 18.29
N LEU A 184 7.71 -3.94 17.58
CA LEU A 184 9.06 -3.77 18.12
C LEU A 184 9.26 -2.43 18.85
N ASP A 185 8.59 -1.37 18.40
CA ASP A 185 8.64 -0.03 18.99
C ASP A 185 7.23 0.61 19.01
N PRO A 186 6.39 0.27 20.01
CA PRO A 186 4.98 0.66 20.06
C PRO A 186 4.74 2.16 20.22
N GLU A 187 5.70 2.90 20.79
CA GLU A 187 5.57 4.33 21.08
C GLU A 187 6.04 5.22 19.93
N ASN A 188 6.44 4.63 18.80
CA ASN A 188 6.96 5.38 17.67
C ASN A 188 5.85 6.09 16.87
N ASP A 189 5.64 7.38 17.13
CA ASP A 189 4.62 8.19 16.45
C ASP A 189 4.83 8.29 14.93
N THR A 190 6.08 8.18 14.46
CA THR A 190 6.37 8.18 13.02
C THR A 190 5.81 6.92 12.36
N TYR A 191 5.98 5.75 12.99
CA TYR A 191 5.39 4.51 12.47
C TYR A 191 3.86 4.53 12.51
N LYS A 192 3.26 5.04 13.60
CA LYS A 192 1.80 5.22 13.71
C LYS A 192 1.26 6.11 12.60
N SER A 193 1.93 7.24 12.34
CA SER A 193 1.53 8.21 11.32
C SER A 193 1.66 7.63 9.90
N ASN A 194 2.79 6.98 9.60
CA ASN A 194 3.01 6.38 8.28
C ASN A 194 2.10 5.19 8.01
N LEU A 195 1.78 4.38 9.04
CA LEU A 195 0.79 3.32 8.94
C LEU A 195 -0.58 3.88 8.52
N LYS A 196 -1.04 4.95 9.18
CA LYS A 196 -2.31 5.61 8.83
C LYS A 196 -2.31 6.14 7.40
N ILE A 197 -1.20 6.73 6.96
CA ILE A 197 -1.04 7.21 5.58
C ILE A 197 -1.13 6.04 4.59
N ALA A 198 -0.44 4.92 4.86
CA ALA A 198 -0.49 3.74 4.00
C ALA A 198 -1.90 3.13 3.94
N GLU A 199 -2.61 3.02 5.08
CA GLU A 199 -3.99 2.56 5.15
C GLU A 199 -4.97 3.47 4.39
N GLN A 200 -4.80 4.80 4.50
CA GLN A 200 -5.61 5.75 3.75
C GLN A 200 -5.38 5.61 2.24
N LYS A 201 -4.11 5.58 1.81
CA LYS A 201 -3.77 5.41 0.39
C LYS A 201 -4.23 4.07 -0.17
N GLN A 202 -4.20 3.00 0.62
CA GLN A 202 -4.78 1.71 0.25
C GLN A 202 -6.29 1.84 0.02
N LYS A 203 -7.01 2.49 0.94
CA LYS A 203 -8.45 2.73 0.81
C LYS A 203 -8.78 3.55 -0.44
N GLU A 204 -8.04 4.62 -0.69
CA GLU A 204 -8.18 5.46 -1.88
C GLU A 204 -7.92 4.66 -3.17
N ALA A 205 -6.89 3.82 -3.19
CA ALA A 205 -6.58 2.94 -4.32
C ALA A 205 -7.63 1.82 -4.52
N SER A 206 -8.28 1.37 -3.44
CA SER A 206 -9.36 0.36 -3.47
C SER A 206 -10.75 0.96 -3.70
N SER A 207 -10.90 2.28 -3.57
CA SER A 207 -12.17 2.97 -3.77
C SER A 207 -12.43 3.14 -5.27
N PRO A 208 -13.61 2.77 -5.79
CA PRO A 208 -13.95 2.90 -7.22
C PRO A 208 -13.95 4.34 -7.74
N THR A 209 -13.69 5.34 -6.90
CA THR A 209 -13.68 6.75 -7.29
C THR A 209 -12.42 7.18 -8.05
N ALA A 210 -11.36 6.37 -8.11
CA ALA A 210 -10.17 6.66 -8.93
C ALA A 210 -10.05 5.79 -10.20
N THR A 211 -10.79 4.68 -10.29
CA THR A 211 -10.75 3.75 -11.44
C THR A 211 -12.12 3.18 -11.86
N GLY A 212 -13.24 3.69 -11.35
CA GLY A 212 -14.57 3.08 -11.57
C GLY A 212 -15.74 4.05 -11.71
N LEU A 213 -15.50 5.37 -11.67
CA LEU A 213 -16.37 6.33 -12.34
C LEU A 213 -15.58 6.83 -13.55
N GLY A 214 -15.84 6.22 -14.70
CA GLY A 214 -15.45 6.76 -16.01
C GLY A 214 -16.17 8.08 -16.29
N PHE A 215 -15.94 9.09 -15.46
CA PHE A 215 -16.02 10.48 -15.86
C PHE A 215 -14.64 10.86 -16.38
N ASP A 216 -14.30 10.28 -17.53
CA ASP A 216 -13.17 10.76 -18.31
C ASP A 216 -13.56 12.15 -18.83
N MET A 217 -13.04 13.20 -18.17
CA MET A 217 -13.27 14.59 -18.56
C MET A 217 -12.90 14.82 -20.04
N ALA A 218 -11.95 14.05 -20.59
CA ALA A 218 -11.59 14.13 -22.01
C ALA A 218 -12.71 13.58 -22.93
N SER A 219 -13.48 12.60 -22.48
CA SER A 219 -14.63 12.06 -23.23
C SER A 219 -15.84 13.00 -23.22
N LEU A 220 -16.02 13.80 -22.16
CA LEU A 220 -17.07 14.82 -22.08
C LEU A 220 -16.81 16.02 -22.99
N ILE A 221 -15.55 16.44 -23.11
CA ILE A 221 -15.14 17.54 -24.00
C ILE A 221 -15.40 17.18 -25.47
N ASN A 222 -15.32 15.90 -25.83
CA ASN A 222 -15.57 15.42 -27.18
C ASN A 222 -17.01 14.95 -27.44
N ASN A 223 -17.91 15.02 -26.46
CA ASN A 223 -19.30 14.60 -26.64
C ASN A 223 -20.18 15.76 -27.17
N PRO A 224 -20.75 15.67 -28.39
CA PRO A 224 -21.54 16.74 -29.00
C PRO A 224 -22.77 17.16 -28.18
N ALA A 225 -23.38 16.22 -27.44
CA ALA A 225 -24.53 16.50 -26.58
C ALA A 225 -24.13 17.28 -25.32
N PHE A 226 -22.91 17.05 -24.83
CA PHE A 226 -22.37 17.81 -23.71
C PHE A 226 -21.90 19.19 -24.16
N ILE A 227 -21.27 19.32 -25.33
CA ILE A 227 -20.89 20.60 -25.93
C ILE A 227 -22.14 21.46 -26.18
N SER A 228 -23.23 20.88 -26.70
CA SER A 228 -24.46 21.62 -26.96
C SER A 228 -25.20 22.00 -25.67
N MET A 229 -25.16 21.15 -24.64
CA MET A 229 -25.66 21.48 -23.30
C MET A 229 -24.82 22.57 -22.63
N ALA A 230 -23.50 22.52 -22.72
CA ALA A 230 -22.61 23.56 -22.20
C ALA A 230 -22.81 24.89 -22.94
N ALA A 231 -23.01 24.84 -24.27
CA ALA A 231 -23.29 26.01 -25.08
C ALA A 231 -24.67 26.62 -24.75
N SER A 232 -25.70 25.81 -24.50
CA SER A 232 -27.03 26.30 -24.12
C SER A 232 -27.04 26.89 -22.71
N VAL A 233 -26.26 26.31 -21.78
CA VAL A 233 -26.03 26.86 -20.43
C VAL A 233 -25.26 28.18 -20.50
N MET A 234 -24.26 28.33 -21.38
CA MET A 234 -23.56 29.61 -21.58
C MET A 234 -24.40 30.68 -22.30
N GLN A 235 -25.37 30.27 -23.11
CA GLN A 235 -26.36 31.17 -23.71
C GLN A 235 -27.51 31.52 -22.76
N ASN A 236 -27.58 30.89 -21.59
CA ASN A 236 -28.58 31.19 -20.59
C ASN A 236 -28.24 32.52 -19.88
N GLN A 237 -29.12 33.50 -20.06
CA GLN A 237 -28.95 34.86 -19.56
C GLN A 237 -28.81 34.93 -18.03
N GLN A 238 -29.37 33.97 -17.29
CA GLN A 238 -29.21 33.85 -15.83
C GLN A 238 -27.83 33.34 -15.43
N VAL A 239 -27.26 32.42 -16.21
CA VAL A 239 -25.91 31.87 -15.96
C VAL A 239 -24.84 32.90 -16.32
N GLN A 240 -25.05 33.69 -17.37
CA GLN A 240 -24.19 34.85 -17.68
C GLN A 240 -24.21 35.90 -16.57
N GLN A 241 -25.37 36.17 -15.96
CA GLN A 241 -25.48 37.09 -14.82
C GLN A 241 -24.78 36.53 -13.57
N LEU A 242 -24.92 35.23 -13.31
CA LEU A 242 -24.25 34.55 -12.20
C LEU A 242 -22.72 34.58 -12.38
N MET A 243 -22.23 34.27 -13.59
CA MET A 243 -20.80 34.25 -13.93
C MET A 243 -20.19 35.67 -13.94
N SER A 244 -20.95 36.66 -14.39
CA SER A 244 -20.57 38.08 -14.29
C SER A 244 -20.45 38.54 -12.83
N GLY A 245 -21.37 38.10 -11.96
CA GLY A 245 -21.31 38.37 -10.51
C GLY A 245 -20.15 37.65 -9.79
N MET A 246 -19.70 36.52 -10.33
CA MET A 246 -18.56 35.78 -9.79
C MET A 246 -17.22 36.36 -10.29
N MET A 247 -17.15 36.80 -11.55
CA MET A 247 -15.96 37.46 -12.10
C MET A 247 -15.78 38.89 -11.58
N SER A 248 -16.86 39.62 -11.27
CA SER A 248 -16.76 40.93 -10.64
C SER A 248 -16.14 40.87 -9.23
N ASN A 249 -16.34 39.77 -8.50
CA ASN A 249 -15.68 39.51 -7.22
C ASN A 249 -14.24 38.97 -7.34
N ALA A 250 -13.81 38.54 -8.53
CA ALA A 250 -12.48 37.95 -8.75
C ALA A 250 -11.45 38.93 -9.35
N VAL A 251 -11.88 40.04 -9.96
CA VAL A 251 -10.99 40.99 -10.67
C VAL A 251 -10.69 42.26 -9.85
N GLY A 252 -11.18 42.34 -8.60
CA GLY A 252 -11.00 43.46 -7.68
C GLY A 252 -9.85 43.32 -6.67
N GLY A 253 -8.60 43.20 -7.11
CA GLY A 253 -7.41 43.49 -6.28
C GLY A 253 -6.76 42.32 -5.52
N PRO A 254 -5.49 42.45 -5.11
CA PRO A 254 -4.59 41.31 -4.94
C PRO A 254 -4.53 40.74 -3.51
N ALA A 255 -4.25 39.42 -3.45
CA ALA A 255 -3.76 38.67 -2.28
C ALA A 255 -4.74 38.38 -1.13
N ALA A 256 -5.51 37.29 -1.25
CA ALA A 256 -5.85 36.34 -0.18
C ALA A 256 -6.53 35.15 -0.87
N GLY A 257 -5.91 33.98 -0.94
CA GLY A 257 -6.06 32.98 0.11
C GLY A 257 -7.26 32.08 -0.21
N VAL A 258 -6.99 30.83 -0.58
CA VAL A 258 -7.97 29.74 -0.74
C VAL A 258 -8.81 29.65 0.53
N GLY A 259 -10.01 30.24 0.51
CA GLY A 259 -10.90 30.31 1.66
C GLY A 259 -12.33 30.52 1.19
N GLY A 260 -13.02 29.43 0.85
CA GLY A 260 -14.39 29.50 0.37
C GLY A 260 -15.01 28.18 -0.07
N LEU A 261 -14.62 27.07 0.54
CA LEU A 261 -15.39 25.81 0.50
C LEU A 261 -16.22 25.68 1.78
N SER A 262 -16.93 26.74 2.18
CA SER A 262 -17.73 26.75 3.42
C SER A 262 -19.21 26.47 3.21
N ASP A 263 -19.75 26.49 1.99
CA ASP A 263 -21.19 26.26 1.79
C ASP A 263 -21.48 25.06 0.90
N ILE A 264 -21.26 23.86 1.46
CA ILE A 264 -21.85 22.62 0.92
C ILE A 264 -23.37 22.77 0.80
N SER A 265 -24.02 23.53 1.68
CA SER A 265 -25.46 23.81 1.63
C SER A 265 -25.88 24.61 0.39
N SER A 266 -25.12 25.63 -0.02
CA SER A 266 -25.45 26.40 -1.24
C SER A 266 -25.26 25.57 -2.51
N LEU A 267 -24.31 24.62 -2.47
CA LEU A 267 -24.06 23.68 -3.56
C LEU A 267 -25.16 22.62 -3.66
N ILE A 268 -25.68 22.14 -2.52
CA ILE A 268 -26.86 21.26 -2.46
C ILE A 268 -28.11 21.98 -2.98
N GLU A 269 -28.31 23.23 -2.58
CA GLU A 269 -29.46 24.04 -2.97
C GLU A 269 -29.45 24.36 -4.47
N ALA A 270 -28.27 24.72 -5.02
CA ALA A 270 -28.06 24.87 -6.45
C ALA A 270 -28.29 23.55 -7.21
N GLY A 271 -27.85 22.41 -6.65
CA GLY A 271 -28.11 21.09 -7.21
C GLY A 271 -29.60 20.73 -7.26
N GLN A 272 -30.35 21.09 -6.22
CA GLN A 272 -31.81 20.87 -6.17
C GLN A 272 -32.57 21.75 -7.16
N GLN A 273 -32.19 23.03 -7.30
CA GLN A 273 -32.80 23.92 -8.29
C GLN A 273 -32.51 23.47 -9.72
N PHE A 274 -31.28 23.03 -9.98
CA PHE A 274 -30.89 22.48 -11.27
C PHE A 274 -31.68 21.20 -11.61
N ALA A 275 -31.84 20.29 -10.64
CA ALA A 275 -32.64 19.08 -10.81
C ALA A 275 -34.12 19.40 -11.12
N GLN A 276 -34.70 20.40 -10.44
CA GLN A 276 -36.08 20.85 -10.71
C GLN A 276 -36.22 21.46 -12.11
N GLN A 277 -35.23 22.24 -12.56
CA GLN A 277 -35.24 22.85 -13.89
C GLN A 277 -35.09 21.81 -15.00
N ILE A 278 -34.23 20.80 -14.82
CA ILE A 278 -34.12 19.67 -15.74
C ILE A 278 -35.42 18.88 -15.79
N GLN A 279 -36.09 18.68 -14.64
CA GLN A 279 -37.35 17.95 -14.59
C GLN A 279 -38.49 18.66 -15.35
N GLN A 280 -38.47 19.99 -15.41
CA GLN A 280 -39.43 20.77 -16.18
C GLN A 280 -39.12 20.85 -17.67
N GLN A 281 -37.84 20.96 -18.04
CA GLN A 281 -37.43 21.18 -19.43
C GLN A 281 -37.17 19.88 -20.20
N ASN A 282 -36.81 18.79 -19.53
CA ASN A 282 -36.47 17.53 -20.18
C ASN A 282 -36.84 16.31 -19.32
N PRO A 283 -38.14 15.98 -19.20
CA PRO A 283 -38.62 14.87 -18.38
C PRO A 283 -38.12 13.50 -18.88
N GLU A 284 -37.91 13.34 -20.18
CA GLU A 284 -37.35 12.11 -20.78
C GLU A 284 -35.90 11.85 -20.32
N LEU A 285 -35.09 12.90 -20.11
CA LEU A 285 -33.72 12.77 -19.63
C LEU A 285 -33.67 12.25 -18.18
N ILE A 286 -34.59 12.71 -17.33
CA ILE A 286 -34.76 12.22 -15.96
C ILE A 286 -35.20 10.76 -15.96
N GLU A 287 -36.08 10.38 -16.88
CA GLU A 287 -36.56 9.00 -17.00
C GLU A 287 -35.46 8.07 -17.52
N GLN A 288 -34.64 8.53 -18.47
CA GLN A 288 -33.45 7.82 -18.93
C GLN A 288 -32.43 7.65 -17.81
N LEU A 289 -32.12 8.70 -17.04
CA LEU A 289 -31.24 8.64 -15.88
C LEU A 289 -31.77 7.68 -14.80
N ARG A 290 -33.08 7.73 -14.52
CA ARG A 290 -33.74 6.84 -13.55
C ARG A 290 -33.69 5.38 -14.01
N ASN A 291 -33.91 5.12 -15.29
CA ASN A 291 -33.81 3.78 -15.87
C ASN A 291 -32.37 3.28 -15.88
N HIS A 292 -31.38 4.17 -16.07
CA HIS A 292 -29.95 3.83 -16.00
C HIS A 292 -29.49 3.50 -14.58
N ILE A 293 -30.03 4.19 -13.56
CA ILE A 293 -29.77 3.88 -12.15
C ILE A 293 -30.45 2.55 -11.76
N ARG A 294 -31.69 2.32 -12.23
CA ARG A 294 -32.42 1.06 -11.99
C ARG A 294 -31.76 -0.14 -12.66
N SER A 295 -31.26 0.00 -13.89
CA SER A 295 -30.59 -1.09 -14.60
C SER A 295 -29.26 -1.47 -13.93
N ARG A 296 -28.52 -0.51 -13.37
CA ARG A 296 -27.32 -0.79 -12.56
C ARG A 296 -27.63 -1.43 -11.20
N SER A 297 -28.79 -1.16 -10.59
CA SER A 297 -29.19 -1.82 -9.35
C SER A 297 -29.67 -3.28 -9.54
N PHE A 298 -29.87 -3.73 -10.78
CA PHE A 298 -30.36 -5.09 -11.09
C PHE A 298 -29.37 -5.96 -11.88
N SER A 299 -28.24 -5.42 -12.36
CA SER A 299 -27.20 -6.21 -13.04
C SER A 299 -26.11 -6.76 -12.10
N GLY A 300 -26.36 -6.75 -10.78
CA GLY A 300 -25.45 -7.32 -9.78
C GLY A 300 -25.75 -8.79 -9.40
N SER A 301 -26.75 -9.42 -10.02
CA SER A 301 -27.16 -10.77 -9.63
C SER A 301 -27.96 -11.46 -10.74
N ALA A 302 -27.25 -11.95 -11.76
CA ALA A 302 -27.60 -13.15 -12.54
C ALA A 302 -26.72 -13.16 -13.80
N GLU A 303 -25.68 -13.98 -13.81
CA GLU A 303 -25.21 -14.73 -14.97
C GLU A 303 -24.08 -15.66 -14.48
N GLU A 304 -24.48 -16.75 -13.81
CA GLU A 304 -23.71 -18.00 -13.82
C GLU A 304 -24.15 -18.80 -15.05
N HIS A 305 -23.13 -19.17 -15.81
CA HIS A 305 -23.16 -19.86 -17.09
C HIS A 305 -23.81 -21.25 -17.03
N SER A 306 -24.63 -21.56 -18.04
CA SER A 306 -24.70 -22.90 -18.64
C SER A 306 -23.63 -23.04 -19.72
#